data_AF-A0A3N5H5X1-F1
#
_entry.id   AF-A0A3N5H5X1-F1
#
_cell.length_a   1.000
_cell.length_b   1.000
_cell.length_c   1.000
_cell.angle_alpha   90.00
_cell.angle_beta   90.00
_cell.angle_gamma   90.00
#
_symmetry.space_group_name_H-M   'P 1'
#
loop_
_entity.id
_entity.type
_entity.pdbx_description
1 polymer ?
#
loop_
_entity_poly.entity_id
_entity_poly.type
_entity_poly.pdbx_seq_one_letter_code
_entity_poly.pdbx_strand_id
1 'polypeptide(L)'
;MTGSRRLGIAFEDQESPMAAHTHDGGRRLALLFEAGPARYALEASRVLEVTPPDPDSERASVRGVFPLEDLSTLMGGAPERRPGLAVLLDTSPTLAVRVREGAEVADVAGAPHFELTRDLAQRIGTLVRGALQHEGRLYLELRAEALGQTCMLPTPAPRIVTWLDSPQGPALLFESGSTLFGVPLAHVLQISPVLAAFCPFPVPGGVIAGLLAHAGALWPVYGLPAFLGEPLAVESQVVLLELAGIQVAVCASRVLGIEHRLASAGEPGRWWTADGHVVLAPDVTRLVGASNLTGPRRGPSDIAS
;
A
#
# COMPACT_ATOMS: atom_id res chain seq x y z
N MET A 1 56.05 -33.35 18.59
CA MET A 1 55.06 -34.12 17.80
C MET A 1 53.67 -33.74 18.27
N THR A 2 53.03 -32.81 17.55
CA THR A 2 51.64 -32.34 17.68
C THR A 2 51.55 -31.23 16.63
N GLY A 3 50.78 -31.26 15.56
CA GLY A 3 49.51 -31.94 15.29
C GLY A 3 48.60 -30.89 14.68
N SER A 4 48.92 -30.45 13.45
CA SER A 4 48.18 -29.43 12.70
C SER A 4 46.79 -29.98 12.37
N ARG A 5 45.73 -29.30 12.81
CA ARG A 5 44.35 -29.54 12.37
C ARG A 5 43.75 -28.23 11.87
N ARG A 6 43.71 -28.09 10.55
CA ARG A 6 42.78 -27.21 9.84
C ARG A 6 41.40 -27.87 9.92
N LEU A 7 40.43 -27.21 10.54
CA LEU A 7 39.02 -27.52 10.34
C LEU A 7 38.49 -26.55 9.29
N GLY A 8 38.28 -27.08 8.09
CA GLY A 8 37.40 -26.47 7.09
C GLY A 8 35.96 -26.68 7.53
N ILE A 9 35.19 -25.62 7.56
CA ILE A 9 33.73 -25.68 7.70
C ILE A 9 33.18 -25.59 6.28
N ALA A 10 32.66 -26.72 5.80
CA ALA A 10 31.91 -26.80 4.57
C ALA A 10 30.56 -26.09 4.78
N PHE A 11 30.20 -25.23 3.83
CA PHE A 11 28.85 -24.69 3.72
C PHE A 11 27.97 -25.82 3.16
N GLU A 12 27.06 -26.34 3.97
CA GLU A 12 25.98 -27.18 3.49
C GLU A 12 24.94 -26.30 2.82
N ASP A 13 24.84 -26.46 1.50
CA ASP A 13 23.71 -26.02 0.67
C ASP A 13 22.43 -26.69 1.20
N GLN A 14 21.62 -25.95 1.96
CA GLN A 14 20.23 -26.32 2.18
C GLN A 14 19.37 -25.74 1.06
N GLU A 15 19.07 -26.61 0.09
CA GLU A 15 18.01 -26.44 -0.89
C GLU A 15 16.71 -26.02 -0.20
N SER A 16 16.29 -24.77 -0.42
CA SER A 16 14.92 -24.34 -0.17
C SER A 16 13.99 -25.09 -1.13
N PRO A 17 12.92 -25.74 -0.66
CA PRO A 17 11.95 -26.35 -1.56
C PRO A 17 11.13 -25.25 -2.23
N MET A 18 11.46 -25.08 -3.50
CA MET A 18 10.71 -24.41 -4.55
C MET A 18 9.25 -24.90 -4.57
N ALA A 19 8.30 -23.99 -4.40
CA ALA A 19 6.95 -24.14 -4.95
C ALA A 19 6.72 -23.00 -5.94
N ALA A 20 7.42 -23.13 -7.08
CA ALA A 20 7.08 -22.42 -8.29
C ALA A 20 5.71 -22.92 -8.76
N HIS A 21 4.68 -22.08 -8.65
CA HIS A 21 3.61 -22.17 -9.62
C HIS A 21 4.14 -21.59 -10.91
N THR A 22 4.73 -22.45 -11.75
CA THR A 22 4.96 -22.19 -13.16
C THR A 22 3.62 -21.87 -13.81
N HIS A 23 3.31 -20.58 -13.95
CA HIS A 23 2.39 -20.14 -14.98
C HIS A 23 3.08 -20.28 -16.32
N ASP A 24 2.33 -20.83 -17.27
CA ASP A 24 2.71 -21.10 -18.64
C ASP A 24 3.48 -19.91 -19.25
N GLY A 25 4.56 -20.19 -19.97
CA GLY A 25 5.56 -19.22 -20.45
C GLY A 25 5.06 -18.29 -21.56
N GLY A 26 3.85 -17.76 -21.42
CA GLY A 26 3.27 -16.74 -22.27
C GLY A 26 3.72 -15.35 -21.85
N ARG A 27 4.06 -14.52 -22.83
CA ARG A 27 4.23 -13.07 -22.62
C ARG A 27 2.97 -12.51 -21.97
N ARG A 28 3.12 -11.78 -20.88
CA ARG A 28 2.01 -11.07 -20.23
C ARG A 28 2.28 -9.58 -20.39
N LEU A 29 1.68 -8.98 -21.42
CA LEU A 29 1.88 -7.57 -21.69
C LEU A 29 0.92 -6.72 -20.85
N ALA A 30 1.46 -5.66 -20.23
CA ALA A 30 0.67 -4.67 -19.51
C ALA A 30 1.01 -3.27 -20.01
N LEU A 31 -0.01 -2.41 -20.10
CA LEU A 31 0.15 -0.97 -20.18
C LEU A 31 0.36 -0.42 -18.77
N LEU A 32 1.52 0.18 -18.52
CA LEU A 32 1.88 0.87 -17.29
C LEU A 32 1.63 2.37 -17.49
N PHE A 33 1.10 3.06 -16.49
CA PHE A 33 0.85 4.51 -16.55
C PHE A 33 0.56 5.11 -15.17
N GLU A 34 0.44 6.43 -15.10
CA GLU A 34 0.12 7.16 -13.87
C GLU A 34 -1.22 7.91 -13.97
N ALA A 35 -1.98 7.92 -12.88
CA ALA A 35 -3.16 8.77 -12.71
C ALA A 35 -3.38 9.12 -11.24
N GLY A 36 -3.77 10.36 -10.96
CA GLY A 36 -3.79 10.87 -9.59
C GLY A 36 -2.41 10.70 -8.93
N PRO A 37 -2.33 10.30 -7.67
CA PRO A 37 -1.04 10.07 -7.02
C PRO A 37 -0.45 8.68 -7.33
N ALA A 38 -1.20 7.78 -7.97
CA ALA A 38 -0.89 6.36 -8.05
C ALA A 38 -0.43 5.92 -9.44
N ARG A 39 0.18 4.73 -9.47
CA ARG A 39 0.64 4.06 -10.69
C ARG A 39 -0.21 2.82 -10.92
N TYR A 40 -0.55 2.58 -12.18
CA TYR A 40 -1.44 1.51 -12.57
C TYR A 40 -0.85 0.64 -13.65
N ALA A 41 -1.27 -0.61 -13.65
CA ALA A 41 -1.06 -1.55 -14.72
C ALA A 41 -2.42 -2.01 -15.24
N LEU A 42 -2.54 -2.11 -16.55
CA LEU A 42 -3.71 -2.65 -17.23
C LEU A 42 -3.25 -3.72 -18.22
N GLU A 43 -3.96 -4.83 -18.30
CA GLU A 43 -3.63 -5.86 -19.29
C GLU A 43 -3.70 -5.27 -20.72
N ALA A 44 -2.63 -5.41 -21.50
CA ALA A 44 -2.52 -4.76 -22.80
C ALA A 44 -3.56 -5.28 -23.80
N SER A 45 -4.03 -6.53 -23.64
CA SER A 45 -5.13 -7.12 -24.43
C SER A 45 -6.45 -6.38 -24.28
N ARG A 46 -6.62 -5.60 -23.20
CA ARG A 46 -7.80 -4.77 -22.91
C ARG A 46 -7.68 -3.35 -23.44
N VAL A 47 -6.57 -3.00 -24.08
CA VAL A 47 -6.32 -1.65 -24.61
C VAL A 47 -6.47 -1.66 -26.14
N LEU A 48 -7.39 -0.84 -26.64
CA LEU A 48 -7.60 -0.65 -28.08
C LEU A 48 -6.65 0.39 -28.66
N GLU A 49 -6.49 1.52 -27.98
CA GLU A 49 -5.66 2.64 -28.44
C GLU A 49 -5.20 3.48 -27.23
N VAL A 50 -4.00 4.06 -27.33
CA VAL A 50 -3.55 5.16 -26.47
C VAL A 50 -3.29 6.37 -27.36
N THR A 51 -4.02 7.45 -27.13
CA THR A 51 -3.97 8.64 -27.99
C THR A 51 -4.22 9.91 -27.16
N PRO A 52 -3.74 11.09 -27.59
CA PRO A 52 -4.21 12.34 -27.01
C PRO A 52 -5.75 12.46 -27.09
N PRO A 53 -6.39 13.12 -26.10
CA PRO A 53 -7.80 13.50 -26.20
C PRO A 53 -8.09 14.38 -27.43
N ASP A 54 -9.34 14.40 -27.89
CA ASP A 54 -9.75 15.22 -29.04
C ASP A 54 -9.63 16.73 -28.67
N PRO A 55 -8.83 17.54 -29.41
CA PRO A 55 -8.49 18.92 -29.01
C PRO A 55 -9.66 19.91 -29.07
N ASP A 56 -10.71 19.61 -29.86
CA ASP A 56 -11.82 20.52 -30.16
C ASP A 56 -13.20 19.94 -29.74
N SER A 57 -13.21 18.86 -28.93
CA SER A 57 -14.48 18.28 -28.50
C SER A 57 -15.14 19.16 -27.44
N GLU A 58 -16.34 19.68 -27.71
CA GLU A 58 -17.17 20.41 -26.72
C GLU A 58 -17.47 19.56 -25.47
N ARG A 59 -17.36 18.22 -25.60
CA ARG A 59 -17.48 17.24 -24.55
C ARG A 59 -16.25 16.35 -24.57
N ALA A 60 -15.59 16.15 -23.43
CA ALA A 60 -14.39 15.32 -23.36
C ALA A 60 -14.62 13.95 -24.02
N SER A 61 -14.01 13.75 -25.19
CA SER A 61 -14.12 12.54 -26.00
C SER A 61 -12.77 12.16 -26.59
N VAL A 62 -12.72 10.94 -27.11
CA VAL A 62 -11.59 10.46 -27.90
C VAL A 62 -12.12 9.56 -29.00
N ARG A 63 -11.81 9.85 -30.26
CA ARG A 63 -12.30 9.07 -31.43
C ARG A 63 -13.84 8.90 -31.45
N GLY A 64 -14.58 9.87 -30.91
CA GLY A 64 -16.05 9.78 -30.79
C GLY A 64 -16.55 8.87 -29.67
N VAL A 65 -15.68 8.25 -28.87
CA VAL A 65 -16.05 7.57 -27.62
C VAL A 65 -16.28 8.61 -26.54
N PHE A 66 -17.45 8.55 -25.91
CA PHE A 66 -17.89 9.47 -24.86
C PHE A 66 -18.67 8.71 -23.77
N PRO A 67 -18.50 9.06 -22.48
CA PRO A 67 -17.58 10.08 -21.96
C PRO A 67 -16.12 9.61 -21.91
N LEU A 68 -15.18 10.54 -22.10
CA LEU A 68 -13.80 10.36 -21.64
C LEU A 68 -13.77 10.60 -20.13
N GLU A 69 -13.73 9.52 -19.36
CA GLU A 69 -13.75 9.57 -17.90
C GLU A 69 -12.36 9.83 -17.34
N ASP A 70 -12.26 10.54 -16.22
CA ASP A 70 -10.99 10.80 -15.57
C ASP A 70 -10.68 9.70 -14.55
N LEU A 71 -9.58 8.96 -14.73
CA LEU A 71 -9.27 7.84 -13.85
C LEU A 71 -9.02 8.27 -12.39
N SER A 72 -8.43 9.45 -12.17
CA SER A 72 -8.26 9.97 -10.80
C SER A 72 -9.63 10.20 -10.14
N THR A 73 -10.58 10.75 -10.88
CA THR A 73 -11.97 10.95 -10.44
C THR A 73 -12.69 9.63 -10.20
N LEU A 74 -12.51 8.64 -11.08
CA LEU A 74 -13.05 7.28 -10.90
C LEU A 74 -12.54 6.63 -9.60
N MET A 75 -11.31 6.94 -9.21
CA MET A 75 -10.72 6.49 -7.95
C MET A 75 -11.09 7.39 -6.76
N GLY A 76 -11.99 8.36 -6.94
CA GLY A 76 -12.45 9.30 -5.91
C GLY A 76 -11.57 10.54 -5.73
N GLY A 77 -10.48 10.65 -6.49
CA GLY A 77 -9.51 11.74 -6.49
C GLY A 77 -9.99 13.02 -7.19
N ALA A 78 -9.12 14.03 -7.17
CA ALA A 78 -9.32 15.25 -7.96
C ALA A 78 -9.00 14.97 -9.44
N PRO A 79 -9.71 15.61 -10.40
CA PRO A 79 -9.46 15.42 -11.82
C PRO A 79 -8.05 15.88 -12.22
N GLU A 80 -7.48 15.22 -13.23
CA GLU A 80 -6.17 15.59 -13.78
C GLU A 80 -6.18 17.03 -14.32
N ARG A 81 -5.16 17.81 -13.94
CA ARG A 81 -5.07 19.23 -14.33
C ARG A 81 -4.56 19.42 -15.76
N ARG A 82 -3.80 18.46 -16.28
CA ARG A 82 -3.20 18.50 -17.62
C ARG A 82 -3.97 17.56 -18.56
N PRO A 83 -3.98 17.83 -19.87
CA PRO A 83 -4.76 17.06 -20.84
C PRO A 83 -4.38 15.56 -20.89
N GLY A 84 -3.14 15.19 -20.57
CA GLY A 84 -2.73 13.80 -20.41
C GLY A 84 -2.89 12.95 -21.68
N LEU A 85 -3.09 11.64 -21.49
CA LEU A 85 -3.41 10.68 -22.56
C LEU A 85 -4.79 10.06 -22.31
N ALA A 86 -5.47 9.67 -23.37
CA ALA A 86 -6.67 8.84 -23.33
C ALA A 86 -6.32 7.39 -23.67
N VAL A 87 -6.85 6.46 -22.88
CA VAL A 87 -6.73 5.02 -23.07
C VAL A 87 -8.11 4.49 -23.43
N LEU A 88 -8.27 3.95 -24.63
CA LEU A 88 -9.49 3.28 -25.08
C LEU A 88 -9.44 1.82 -24.66
N LEU A 89 -10.52 1.35 -24.03
CA LEU A 89 -10.62 0.04 -23.44
C LEU A 89 -11.55 -0.86 -24.24
N ASP A 90 -11.11 -2.09 -24.48
CA ASP A 90 -11.92 -3.16 -25.08
C ASP A 90 -12.90 -3.74 -24.03
N THR A 91 -13.91 -2.94 -23.72
CA THR A 91 -15.02 -3.27 -22.83
C THR A 91 -16.34 -3.14 -23.58
N SER A 92 -17.43 -3.63 -22.98
CA SER A 92 -18.78 -3.46 -23.52
C SER A 92 -19.66 -2.70 -22.51
N PRO A 93 -20.00 -1.42 -22.74
CA PRO A 93 -19.59 -0.59 -23.88
C PRO A 93 -18.09 -0.25 -23.86
N THR A 94 -17.54 0.15 -25.01
CA THR A 94 -16.16 0.65 -25.12
C THR A 94 -16.01 1.89 -24.23
N LEU A 95 -14.98 1.90 -23.39
CA LEU A 95 -14.73 2.99 -22.46
C LEU A 95 -13.48 3.76 -22.87
N ALA A 96 -13.43 5.03 -22.49
CA ALA A 96 -12.25 5.85 -22.62
C ALA A 96 -11.90 6.45 -21.26
N VAL A 97 -10.66 6.23 -20.81
CA VAL A 97 -10.17 6.79 -19.55
C VAL A 97 -8.99 7.72 -19.78
N ARG A 98 -9.01 8.87 -19.14
CA ARG A 98 -7.93 9.86 -19.11
C ARG A 98 -6.94 9.51 -18.01
N VAL A 99 -5.66 9.51 -18.37
CA VAL A 99 -4.50 9.25 -17.50
C VAL A 99 -3.49 10.38 -17.66
N ARG A 100 -2.57 10.54 -16.69
CA ARG A 100 -1.63 11.67 -16.70
C ARG A 100 -0.50 11.47 -17.70
N GLU A 101 0.28 10.43 -17.52
CA GLU A 101 1.52 10.21 -18.27
C GLU A 101 1.99 8.76 -18.21
N GLY A 102 3.02 8.46 -19.00
CA GLY A 102 3.85 7.25 -18.83
C GLY A 102 3.28 5.97 -19.43
N ALA A 103 2.42 6.06 -20.46
CA ALA A 103 1.85 4.92 -21.16
C ALA A 103 2.95 4.07 -21.84
N GLU A 104 3.47 3.09 -21.12
CA GLU A 104 4.50 2.17 -21.56
C GLU A 104 3.93 0.74 -21.62
N VAL A 105 4.25 0.00 -22.69
CA VAL A 105 3.90 -1.42 -22.77
C VAL A 105 5.10 -2.25 -22.32
N ALA A 106 4.92 -3.02 -21.26
CA ALA A 106 5.95 -3.86 -20.68
C ALA A 106 5.52 -5.33 -20.60
N ASP A 107 6.49 -6.24 -20.70
CA ASP A 107 6.27 -7.66 -20.39
C ASP A 107 6.43 -7.88 -18.87
N VAL A 108 5.33 -8.25 -18.23
CA VAL A 108 5.20 -8.46 -16.79
C VAL A 108 5.00 -9.93 -16.42
N ALA A 109 5.31 -10.87 -17.32
CA ALA A 109 5.15 -12.31 -17.06
C ALA A 109 5.97 -12.79 -15.84
N GLY A 110 7.18 -12.25 -15.65
CA GLY A 110 8.05 -12.56 -14.52
C GLY A 110 7.94 -11.58 -13.34
N ALA A 111 7.07 -10.59 -13.41
CA ALA A 111 6.92 -9.58 -12.37
C ALA A 111 6.25 -10.18 -11.12
N PRO A 112 6.78 -9.95 -9.90
CA PRO A 112 6.08 -10.32 -8.67
C PRO A 112 4.68 -9.70 -8.63
N HIS A 113 3.67 -10.53 -8.37
CA HIS A 113 2.29 -10.12 -8.19
C HIS A 113 1.85 -10.33 -6.74
N PHE A 114 1.14 -9.36 -6.20
CA PHE A 114 0.65 -9.34 -4.83
C PHE A 114 -0.87 -9.24 -4.83
N GLU A 115 -1.51 -10.14 -4.09
CA GLU A 115 -2.93 -10.05 -3.82
C GLU A 115 -3.23 -8.93 -2.82
N LEU A 116 -4.41 -8.33 -2.95
CA LEU A 116 -4.89 -7.37 -1.97
C LEU A 116 -5.22 -8.08 -0.65
N THR A 117 -4.77 -7.52 0.46
CA THR A 117 -5.27 -7.94 1.78
C THR A 117 -6.76 -7.66 1.87
N ARG A 118 -7.48 -8.35 2.77
CA ARG A 118 -8.94 -8.18 2.93
C ARG A 118 -9.38 -6.72 3.09
N ASP A 119 -8.65 -5.95 3.90
CA ASP A 119 -8.94 -4.53 4.12
C ASP A 119 -8.75 -3.68 2.86
N LEU A 120 -7.72 -3.98 2.07
CA LEU A 120 -7.49 -3.32 0.78
C LEU A 120 -8.53 -3.74 -0.25
N ALA A 121 -8.89 -5.02 -0.30
CA ALA A 121 -9.90 -5.55 -1.20
C ALA A 121 -11.29 -4.93 -0.93
N GLN A 122 -11.65 -4.68 0.33
CA GLN A 122 -12.89 -3.97 0.66
C GLN A 122 -12.90 -2.51 0.17
N ARG A 123 -11.72 -1.86 0.12
CA ARG A 123 -11.60 -0.45 -0.27
C ARG A 123 -11.52 -0.27 -1.78
N ILE A 124 -10.68 -1.05 -2.45
CA ILE A 124 -10.33 -0.85 -3.87
C ILE A 124 -10.51 -2.12 -4.72
N GLY A 125 -10.87 -3.25 -4.14
CA GLY A 125 -10.90 -4.55 -4.82
C GLY A 125 -11.88 -4.66 -6.00
N THR A 126 -12.89 -3.77 -6.05
CA THR A 126 -13.80 -3.65 -7.19
C THR A 126 -13.08 -3.16 -8.44
N LEU A 127 -12.14 -2.22 -8.31
CA LEU A 127 -11.41 -1.60 -9.43
C LEU A 127 -10.00 -2.18 -9.60
N VAL A 128 -9.41 -2.69 -8.52
CA VAL A 128 -8.03 -3.18 -8.47
C VAL A 128 -8.03 -4.68 -8.17
N ARG A 129 -7.39 -5.47 -9.02
CA ARG A 129 -7.22 -6.91 -8.83
C ARG A 129 -6.15 -7.22 -7.79
N GLY A 130 -5.05 -6.49 -7.83
CA GLY A 130 -3.83 -6.74 -7.06
C GLY A 130 -2.81 -5.64 -7.31
N ALA A 131 -1.56 -5.93 -7.01
CA ALA A 131 -0.44 -5.07 -7.37
C ALA A 131 0.67 -5.89 -8.02
N LEU A 132 1.42 -5.29 -8.93
CA LEU A 132 2.59 -5.91 -9.53
C LEU A 132 3.83 -5.02 -9.37
N GLN A 133 4.99 -5.64 -9.22
CA GLN A 133 6.26 -4.92 -9.16
C GLN A 133 7.03 -5.07 -10.47
N HIS A 134 7.30 -3.95 -11.13
CA HIS A 134 8.06 -3.87 -12.37
C HIS A 134 9.15 -2.81 -12.25
N GLU A 135 10.39 -3.16 -12.58
CA GLU A 135 11.57 -2.27 -12.47
C GLU A 135 11.70 -1.58 -11.10
N GLY A 136 11.39 -2.33 -10.02
CA GLY A 136 11.46 -1.82 -8.65
C GLY A 136 10.32 -0.85 -8.27
N ARG A 137 9.37 -0.56 -9.17
CA ARG A 137 8.19 0.27 -8.93
C ARG A 137 6.95 -0.63 -8.75
N LEU A 138 6.04 -0.19 -7.88
CA LEU A 138 4.77 -0.89 -7.62
C LEU A 138 3.64 -0.25 -8.42
N TYR A 139 2.86 -1.07 -9.11
CA TYR A 139 1.71 -0.69 -9.92
C TYR A 139 0.46 -1.41 -9.45
N LEU A 140 -0.67 -0.72 -9.39
CA LEU A 140 -1.97 -1.30 -9.06
C LEU A 140 -2.60 -1.89 -10.32
N GLU A 141 -2.89 -3.18 -10.32
CA GLU A 141 -3.46 -3.87 -11.47
C GLU A 141 -4.97 -3.58 -11.56
N LEU A 142 -5.40 -2.84 -12.57
CA LEU A 142 -6.78 -2.45 -12.78
C LEU A 142 -7.62 -3.56 -13.43
N ARG A 143 -8.91 -3.57 -13.09
CA ARG A 143 -9.96 -4.36 -13.76
C ARG A 143 -10.63 -3.48 -14.80
N ALA A 144 -10.30 -3.66 -16.07
CA ALA A 144 -10.84 -2.86 -17.19
C ALA A 144 -12.38 -2.81 -17.15
N GLU A 145 -13.00 -3.95 -16.89
CA GLU A 145 -14.45 -4.16 -16.92
C GLU A 145 -15.19 -3.44 -15.78
N ALA A 146 -14.46 -3.05 -14.72
CA ALA A 146 -15.03 -2.38 -13.56
C ALA A 146 -15.00 -0.85 -13.67
N LEU A 147 -14.19 -0.28 -14.57
CA LEU A 147 -13.98 1.17 -14.68
C LEU A 147 -15.22 1.93 -15.16
N GLY A 148 -16.08 1.32 -15.99
CA GLY A 148 -17.32 1.94 -16.49
C GLY A 148 -18.53 1.73 -15.58
N GLN A 149 -18.33 1.10 -14.41
CA GLN A 149 -19.37 0.98 -13.39
C GLN A 149 -19.21 2.17 -12.45
N THR A 150 -20.30 2.88 -12.16
CA THR A 150 -20.30 3.95 -11.16
C THR A 150 -19.90 3.36 -9.81
N CYS A 151 -18.61 3.43 -9.48
CA CYS A 151 -18.06 2.87 -8.27
C CYS A 151 -17.91 4.00 -7.26
N MET A 152 -18.94 4.21 -6.43
CA MET A 152 -18.72 4.97 -5.21
C MET A 152 -17.88 4.12 -4.28
N LEU A 153 -16.57 4.38 -4.26
CA LEU A 153 -15.67 3.75 -3.30
C LEU A 153 -16.18 4.07 -1.90
N PRO A 154 -16.28 3.07 -1.01
CA PRO A 154 -16.88 3.26 0.29
C PRO A 154 -16.07 4.28 1.09
N THR A 155 -16.73 5.34 1.59
CA THR A 155 -16.12 6.24 2.57
C THR A 155 -15.73 5.40 3.79
N PRO A 156 -14.46 5.37 4.19
CA PRO A 156 -14.05 4.58 5.34
C PRO A 156 -14.73 5.12 6.60
N ALA A 157 -15.23 4.22 7.44
CA ALA A 157 -15.72 4.60 8.76
C ALA A 157 -14.60 5.31 9.55
N PRO A 158 -14.92 6.33 10.37
CA PRO A 158 -13.93 6.96 11.23
C PRO A 158 -13.31 5.90 12.14
N ARG A 159 -11.97 5.75 12.06
CA ARG A 159 -11.26 4.81 12.94
C ARG A 159 -11.01 5.48 14.28
N ILE A 160 -11.45 4.84 15.35
CA ILE A 160 -11.13 5.26 16.72
C ILE A 160 -9.65 4.93 16.96
N VAL A 161 -8.86 5.95 17.28
CA VAL A 161 -7.49 5.73 17.77
C VAL A 161 -7.57 5.15 19.15
N THR A 162 -7.06 3.92 19.30
CA THR A 162 -6.76 3.42 20.63
C THR A 162 -5.36 3.85 20.99
N TRP A 163 -5.17 4.24 22.24
CA TRP A 163 -3.92 4.75 22.76
C TRP A 163 -3.26 3.70 23.65
N LEU A 164 -1.92 3.70 23.73
CA LEU A 164 -1.25 2.83 24.69
C LEU A 164 -1.59 3.28 26.12
N ASP A 165 -2.09 2.33 26.92
CA ASP A 165 -2.42 2.53 28.33
C ASP A 165 -1.17 2.56 29.23
N SER A 166 -0.06 1.97 28.77
CA SER A 166 1.22 1.93 29.48
C SER A 166 2.41 1.78 28.52
N PRO A 167 3.62 2.26 28.88
CA PRO A 167 4.79 2.15 28.03
C PRO A 167 5.31 0.71 28.08
N GLN A 168 5.32 0.02 26.94
CA GLN A 168 5.66 -1.40 26.82
C GLN A 168 7.19 -1.66 26.73
N GLY A 169 8.00 -0.85 27.40
CA GLY A 169 9.47 -0.85 27.26
C GLY A 169 10.00 0.24 26.33
N PRO A 170 11.20 0.05 25.72
CA PRO A 170 11.79 1.04 24.82
C PRO A 170 10.88 1.33 23.62
N ALA A 171 10.81 2.59 23.21
CA ALA A 171 10.03 3.06 22.09
C ALA A 171 10.93 3.66 21.02
N LEU A 172 10.64 3.37 19.75
CA LEU A 172 11.19 4.12 18.64
C LEU A 172 10.44 5.45 18.53
N LEU A 173 11.17 6.55 18.55
CA LEU A 173 10.64 7.90 18.36
C LEU A 173 10.86 8.38 16.94
N PHE A 174 9.81 8.93 16.34
CA PHE A 174 9.86 9.50 14.99
C PHE A 174 8.82 10.61 14.82
N GLU A 175 9.15 11.56 13.96
CA GLU A 175 8.25 12.63 13.54
C GLU A 175 7.44 12.16 12.33
N SER A 176 6.14 12.45 12.33
CA SER A 176 5.27 12.34 11.17
C SER A 176 4.37 13.57 11.15
N GLY A 177 4.35 14.28 10.01
CA GLY A 177 3.87 15.66 9.97
C GLY A 177 4.58 16.56 10.99
N SER A 178 3.82 17.26 11.83
CA SER A 178 4.29 18.11 12.92
C SER A 178 4.31 17.42 14.29
N THR A 179 3.99 16.12 14.33
CA THR A 179 3.76 15.38 15.57
C THR A 179 4.85 14.36 15.82
N LEU A 180 5.29 14.26 17.08
CA LEU A 180 6.22 13.25 17.55
C LEU A 180 5.44 12.00 18.00
N PHE A 181 5.73 10.87 17.36
CA PHE A 181 5.13 9.58 17.65
C PHE A 181 6.12 8.61 18.29
N GLY A 182 5.58 7.69 19.08
CA GLY A 182 6.31 6.60 19.71
C GLY A 182 5.63 5.26 19.44
N VAL A 183 6.40 4.29 18.94
CA VAL A 183 5.94 2.90 18.81
C VAL A 183 6.84 1.98 19.63
N PRO A 184 6.31 0.95 20.30
CA PRO A 184 7.14 0.01 21.03
C PRO A 184 8.18 -0.63 20.11
N LEU A 185 9.45 -0.61 20.51
CA LEU A 185 10.57 -1.09 19.69
C LEU A 185 10.42 -2.58 19.37
N ALA A 186 9.76 -3.35 20.24
CA ALA A 186 9.46 -4.77 20.04
C ALA A 186 8.61 -5.05 18.79
N HIS A 187 7.90 -4.05 18.25
CA HIS A 187 7.12 -4.17 17.03
C HIS A 187 7.86 -3.69 15.78
N VAL A 188 9.02 -3.05 15.93
CA VAL A 188 9.76 -2.48 14.81
C VAL A 188 10.60 -3.56 14.14
N LEU A 189 10.36 -3.77 12.85
CA LEU A 189 11.15 -4.69 12.04
C LEU A 189 12.31 -3.97 11.35
N GLN A 190 12.02 -2.84 10.72
CA GLN A 190 13.01 -2.10 9.92
C GLN A 190 12.57 -0.64 9.73
N ILE A 191 13.55 0.23 9.52
CA ILE A 191 13.35 1.61 9.09
C ILE A 191 13.96 1.72 7.69
N SER A 192 13.21 2.32 6.76
CA SER A 192 13.64 2.44 5.37
C SER A 192 13.33 3.85 4.84
N PRO A 193 14.15 4.41 3.94
CA PRO A 193 13.68 5.53 3.11
C PRO A 193 12.47 5.09 2.29
N VAL A 194 11.63 6.04 1.88
CA VAL A 194 10.55 5.76 0.91
C VAL A 194 11.18 5.27 -0.39
N LEU A 195 10.88 4.02 -0.73
CA LEU A 195 11.46 3.32 -1.88
C LEU A 195 10.67 3.64 -3.15
N ALA A 196 11.29 3.43 -4.32
CA ALA A 196 10.59 3.47 -5.61
C ALA A 196 9.37 2.51 -5.64
N ALA A 197 9.41 1.44 -4.85
CA ALA A 197 8.36 0.46 -4.64
C ALA A 197 7.15 0.99 -3.85
N PHE A 198 7.21 2.20 -3.30
CA PHE A 198 6.06 2.86 -2.69
C PHE A 198 5.13 3.40 -3.78
N CYS A 199 3.87 2.96 -3.77
CA CYS A 199 2.80 3.52 -4.60
C CYS A 199 1.83 4.29 -3.68
N PRO A 200 1.64 5.60 -3.89
CA PRO A 200 0.61 6.33 -3.15
C PRO A 200 -0.77 5.69 -3.31
N PHE A 201 -1.60 5.83 -2.28
CA PHE A 201 -2.94 5.25 -2.30
C PHE A 201 -3.83 6.07 -3.24
N PRO A 202 -4.58 5.43 -4.15
CA PRO A 202 -5.29 6.14 -5.21
C PRO A 202 -6.57 6.84 -4.71
N VAL A 203 -7.13 6.36 -3.60
CA VAL A 203 -8.38 6.87 -3.04
C VAL A 203 -8.06 7.93 -1.99
N PRO A 204 -8.55 9.17 -2.14
CA PRO A 204 -8.37 10.17 -1.10
C PRO A 204 -9.23 9.84 0.12
N GLY A 205 -8.77 10.32 1.27
CA GLY A 205 -9.48 10.16 2.53
C GLY A 205 -9.16 8.85 3.25
N GLY A 206 -9.15 8.92 4.58
CA GLY A 206 -8.71 7.84 5.45
C GLY A 206 -7.24 7.96 5.81
N VAL A 207 -6.64 6.82 6.18
CA VAL A 207 -5.37 6.76 6.91
C VAL A 207 -4.26 6.05 6.14
N ILE A 208 -4.57 5.48 4.98
CA ILE A 208 -3.61 4.74 4.14
C ILE A 208 -2.96 5.74 3.19
N ALA A 209 -1.68 6.03 3.41
CA ALA A 209 -0.87 6.89 2.56
C ALA A 209 -0.50 6.20 1.23
N GLY A 210 -0.31 4.88 1.26
CA GLY A 210 0.08 4.11 0.09
C GLY A 210 0.28 2.63 0.37
N LEU A 211 0.84 1.95 -0.62
CA LEU A 211 1.23 0.54 -0.58
C LEU A 211 2.71 0.43 -0.89
N LEU A 212 3.37 -0.54 -0.26
CA LEU A 212 4.80 -0.80 -0.45
C LEU A 212 5.03 -2.29 -0.69
N ALA A 213 5.73 -2.64 -1.76
CA ALA A 213 6.28 -3.98 -1.91
C ALA A 213 7.61 -4.08 -1.16
N HIS A 214 7.68 -4.95 -0.17
CA HIS A 214 8.88 -5.17 0.63
C HIS A 214 8.96 -6.61 1.12
N ALA A 215 10.15 -7.22 1.00
CA ALA A 215 10.43 -8.60 1.42
C ALA A 215 9.40 -9.63 0.91
N GLY A 216 8.96 -9.48 -0.35
CA GLY A 216 8.00 -10.41 -0.97
C GLY A 216 6.55 -10.26 -0.49
N ALA A 217 6.23 -9.21 0.27
CA ALA A 217 4.87 -8.92 0.72
C ALA A 217 4.42 -7.50 0.32
N LEU A 218 3.10 -7.29 0.32
CA LEU A 218 2.46 -6.01 0.09
C LEU A 218 2.04 -5.38 1.42
N TRP A 219 2.64 -4.25 1.74
CA TRP A 219 2.49 -3.56 3.01
C TRP A 219 1.59 -2.34 2.84
N PRO A 220 0.46 -2.25 3.56
CA PRO A 220 -0.24 -0.99 3.69
C PRO A 220 0.61 -0.01 4.50
N VAL A 221 0.76 1.20 3.98
CA VAL A 221 1.50 2.29 4.62
C VAL A 221 0.51 3.30 5.18
N TYR A 222 0.56 3.55 6.48
CA TYR A 222 -0.35 4.45 7.18
C TYR A 222 0.31 5.79 7.52
N GLY A 223 -0.40 6.89 7.33
CA GLY A 223 -0.01 8.18 7.87
C GLY A 223 -0.66 8.38 9.24
N LEU A 224 0.14 8.37 10.32
CA LEU A 224 -0.38 8.51 11.68
C LEU A 224 -1.15 9.81 11.94
N PRO A 225 -0.72 10.99 11.42
CA PRO A 225 -1.46 12.24 11.57
C PRO A 225 -2.89 12.16 11.02
N ALA A 226 -3.15 11.34 10.01
CA ALA A 226 -4.49 11.19 9.44
C ALA A 226 -5.50 10.54 10.40
N PHE A 227 -5.03 9.80 11.39
CA PHE A 227 -5.87 9.33 12.49
C PHE A 227 -6.31 10.47 13.43
N LEU A 228 -5.62 11.61 13.39
CA LEU A 228 -5.93 12.84 14.13
C LEU A 228 -6.70 13.86 13.29
N GLY A 229 -7.10 13.48 12.06
CA GLY A 229 -7.79 14.35 11.12
C GLY A 229 -6.87 15.25 10.29
N GLU A 230 -5.54 15.07 10.38
CA GLU A 230 -4.61 15.80 9.52
C GLU A 230 -4.58 15.21 8.10
N PRO A 231 -4.26 16.00 7.07
CA PRO A 231 -4.08 15.48 5.72
C PRO A 231 -2.94 14.45 5.64
N LEU A 232 -3.13 13.41 4.83
CA LEU A 232 -2.04 12.49 4.49
C LEU A 232 -0.97 13.22 3.69
N ALA A 233 0.29 12.99 4.06
CA ALA A 233 1.46 13.45 3.33
C ALA A 233 2.36 12.26 2.94
N VAL A 234 3.06 12.39 1.82
CA VAL A 234 4.15 11.48 1.48
C VAL A 234 5.39 11.95 2.25
N GLU A 235 5.87 11.10 3.14
CA GLU A 235 7.01 11.41 4.00
C GLU A 235 8.30 10.75 3.49
N SER A 236 9.45 11.04 4.09
CA SER A 236 10.74 10.61 3.54
C SER A 236 11.14 9.18 3.95
N GLN A 237 10.53 8.66 5.01
CA GLN A 237 10.82 7.36 5.60
C GLN A 237 9.55 6.55 5.87
N VAL A 238 9.73 5.25 6.02
CA VAL A 238 8.73 4.31 6.51
C VAL A 238 9.32 3.49 7.65
N VAL A 239 8.51 3.27 8.68
CA VAL A 239 8.82 2.32 9.76
C VAL A 239 7.97 1.08 9.53
N LEU A 240 8.63 -0.05 9.29
CA LEU A 240 8.01 -1.36 9.09
C LEU A 240 7.77 -2.02 10.45
N LEU A 241 6.54 -2.46 10.67
CA LEU A 241 6.05 -2.98 11.94
C LEU A 241 5.42 -4.36 11.77
N GLU A 242 5.61 -5.23 12.76
CA GLU A 242 4.82 -6.45 12.93
C GLU A 242 3.91 -6.35 14.15
N LEU A 243 2.60 -6.43 13.90
CA LEU A 243 1.56 -6.23 14.90
C LEU A 243 0.67 -7.47 14.95
N ALA A 244 0.84 -8.29 15.99
CA ALA A 244 0.09 -9.54 16.16
C ALA A 244 0.12 -10.45 14.90
N GLY A 245 1.29 -10.56 14.25
CA GLY A 245 1.50 -11.33 13.01
C GLY A 245 1.05 -10.62 11.73
N ILE A 246 0.62 -9.35 11.81
CA ILE A 246 0.24 -8.53 10.65
C ILE A 246 1.36 -7.54 10.34
N GLN A 247 1.79 -7.53 9.09
CA GLN A 247 2.80 -6.63 8.55
C GLN A 247 2.17 -5.32 8.09
N VAL A 248 2.60 -4.20 8.67
CA VAL A 248 2.16 -2.85 8.29
C VAL A 248 3.32 -1.87 8.31
N ALA A 249 3.18 -0.75 7.62
CA ALA A 249 4.15 0.33 7.65
C ALA A 249 3.50 1.63 8.12
N VAL A 250 4.27 2.51 8.74
CA VAL A 250 3.85 3.88 9.03
C VAL A 250 4.81 4.88 8.39
N CYS A 251 4.28 6.01 7.93
CA CYS A 251 5.08 7.12 7.43
C CYS A 251 5.87 7.76 8.57
N ALA A 252 7.10 8.17 8.27
CA ALA A 252 7.91 9.04 9.12
C ALA A 252 8.60 10.12 8.29
N SER A 253 8.49 11.37 8.72
CA SER A 253 9.27 12.50 8.21
C SER A 253 10.72 12.32 8.61
N ARG A 254 10.95 11.85 9.85
CA ARG A 254 12.27 11.65 10.43
C ARG A 254 12.23 10.70 11.62
N VAL A 255 13.14 9.74 11.68
CA VAL A 255 13.40 8.93 12.88
C VAL A 255 14.42 9.64 13.78
N LEU A 256 14.09 9.74 15.07
CA LEU A 256 14.92 10.43 16.07
C LEU A 256 15.79 9.48 16.88
N GLY A 257 15.31 8.27 17.18
CA GLY A 257 16.07 7.28 17.94
C GLY A 257 15.19 6.44 18.84
N ILE A 258 15.80 5.82 19.86
CA ILE A 258 15.13 4.97 20.83
C ILE A 258 15.08 5.70 22.17
N GLU A 259 13.88 5.80 22.75
CA GLU A 259 13.66 6.27 24.11
C GLU A 259 13.41 5.07 25.02
N HIS A 260 14.18 4.97 26.11
CA HIS A 260 14.08 3.83 27.02
C HIS A 260 13.04 4.05 28.11
N ARG A 261 12.68 5.30 28.40
CA ARG A 261 11.73 5.64 29.44
C ARG A 261 10.81 6.76 28.97
N LEU A 262 9.53 6.44 28.91
CA LEU A 262 8.46 7.40 28.67
C LEU A 262 7.71 7.61 29.99
N ALA A 263 7.65 8.87 30.45
CA ALA A 263 6.86 9.24 31.62
C ALA A 263 5.44 9.59 31.18
N SER A 264 4.41 9.20 31.92
CA SER A 264 3.04 9.56 31.56
C SER A 264 2.85 11.08 31.60
N ALA A 265 2.19 11.64 30.59
CA ALA A 265 1.83 13.05 30.56
C ALA A 265 0.46 13.35 31.20
N GLY A 266 -0.18 12.35 31.83
CA GLY A 266 -1.49 12.49 32.48
C GLY A 266 -2.70 12.32 31.54
N GLU A 267 -2.48 12.24 30.23
CA GLU A 267 -3.51 11.95 29.23
C GLU A 267 -3.23 10.61 28.53
N PRO A 268 -4.26 9.81 28.17
CA PRO A 268 -4.06 8.55 27.45
C PRO A 268 -3.23 8.72 26.18
N GLY A 269 -2.23 7.86 25.98
CA GLY A 269 -1.37 7.90 24.79
C GLY A 269 -0.37 9.04 24.74
N ARG A 270 -0.35 9.95 25.73
CA ARG A 270 0.60 11.06 25.80
C ARG A 270 1.68 10.78 26.82
N TRP A 271 2.92 10.96 26.37
CA TRP A 271 4.11 10.63 27.14
C TRP A 271 5.16 11.73 27.03
N TRP A 272 5.95 11.91 28.07
CA TRP A 272 7.12 12.78 28.09
C TRP A 272 8.38 11.97 27.82
N THR A 273 9.23 12.46 26.91
CA THR A 273 10.63 12.03 26.81
C THR A 273 11.45 12.60 27.96
N ALA A 274 12.67 12.08 28.17
CA ALA A 274 13.60 12.64 29.15
C ALA A 274 13.94 14.12 28.88
N ASP A 275 13.94 14.50 27.60
CA ASP A 275 14.23 15.87 27.13
C ASP A 275 13.00 16.80 27.19
N GLY A 276 11.86 16.33 27.71
CA GLY A 276 10.67 17.15 27.90
C GLY A 276 9.82 17.37 26.65
N HIS A 277 9.89 16.47 25.67
CA HIS A 277 9.00 16.49 24.49
C HIS A 277 7.77 15.60 24.70
N VAL A 278 6.61 16.03 24.20
CA VAL A 278 5.39 15.22 24.19
C VAL A 278 5.44 14.24 23.01
N VAL A 279 5.21 12.97 23.32
CA VAL A 279 5.11 11.87 22.36
C VAL A 279 3.69 11.33 22.37
N LEU A 280 3.12 11.13 21.19
CA LEU A 280 1.88 10.37 21.01
C LEU A 280 2.21 8.90 20.72
N ALA A 281 1.69 8.00 21.54
CA ALA A 281 1.91 6.57 21.40
C ALA A 281 0.57 5.86 21.12
N PRO A 282 0.14 5.78 19.84
CA PRO A 282 -1.06 5.04 19.49
C PRO A 282 -0.85 3.54 19.72
N ASP A 283 -1.90 2.86 20.16
CA ASP A 283 -1.96 1.39 20.14
C ASP A 283 -2.14 0.93 18.70
N VAL A 284 -0.99 0.83 18.01
CA VAL A 284 -0.89 0.39 16.62
C VAL A 284 -1.52 -0.99 16.40
N THR A 285 -1.52 -1.88 17.40
CA THR A 285 -2.14 -3.22 17.28
C THR A 285 -3.65 -3.13 17.10
N ARG A 286 -4.29 -2.13 17.73
CA ARG A 286 -5.72 -1.87 17.60
C ARG A 286 -6.06 -0.93 16.45
N LEU A 287 -5.11 -0.10 16.00
CA LEU A 287 -5.29 0.73 14.80
C LEU A 287 -5.53 -0.10 13.54
N VAL A 288 -4.91 -1.28 13.46
CA VAL A 288 -5.05 -2.23 12.35
C VAL A 288 -6.18 -3.24 12.61
N GLY A 289 -6.54 -3.46 13.89
CA GLY A 289 -7.38 -4.55 14.37
C GLY A 289 -8.91 -4.36 14.38
N ALA A 290 -9.45 -3.17 14.10
CA ALA A 290 -10.92 -2.95 14.15
C ALA A 290 -11.74 -3.67 13.04
N SER A 291 -11.14 -4.53 12.21
CA SER A 291 -11.88 -5.40 11.29
C SER A 291 -11.30 -6.81 11.06
N ASN A 292 -10.21 -7.23 11.71
CA ASN A 292 -9.55 -8.51 11.42
C ASN A 292 -9.17 -9.41 12.61
N LEU A 293 -9.92 -9.35 13.71
CA LEU A 293 -9.93 -10.48 14.66
C LEU A 293 -10.90 -11.58 14.19
N THR A 294 -10.53 -12.26 13.10
CA THR A 294 -10.95 -13.66 12.92
C THR A 294 -9.71 -14.51 13.08
N GLY A 295 -9.46 -14.96 14.32
CA GLY A 295 -8.67 -16.16 14.52
C GLY A 295 -9.32 -17.35 13.79
N PRO A 296 -8.61 -18.49 13.66
CA PRO A 296 -9.16 -19.67 12.99
C PRO A 296 -10.45 -20.09 13.70
N ARG A 297 -11.58 -20.02 12.99
CA ARG A 297 -12.83 -20.64 13.45
C ARG A 297 -12.59 -22.15 13.45
N ARG A 298 -12.42 -22.75 14.63
CA ARG A 298 -12.68 -24.18 14.81
C ARG A 298 -14.12 -24.42 14.38
N GLY A 299 -14.31 -25.30 13.39
CA GLY A 299 -15.63 -25.69 12.94
C GLY A 299 -16.46 -26.28 14.09
N PRO A 300 -17.79 -26.30 13.96
CA PRO A 300 -18.63 -27.01 14.90
C PRO A 300 -18.22 -28.48 14.88
N SER A 301 -17.62 -28.94 15.98
CA SER A 301 -17.52 -30.36 16.28
C SER A 301 -18.95 -30.87 16.45
N ASP A 302 -19.32 -31.82 15.61
CA ASP A 302 -20.43 -32.72 15.83
C ASP A 302 -20.42 -33.19 17.30
N ILE A 303 -21.47 -32.83 18.05
CA ILE A 303 -21.90 -33.60 19.20
C ILE A 303 -23.23 -34.22 18.79
N ALA A 304 -23.12 -35.37 18.13
CA ALA A 304 -24.13 -36.39 18.21
C ALA A 304 -23.96 -37.08 19.58
N SER A 305 -24.94 -36.88 20.45
CA SER A 305 -25.45 -37.85 21.44
C SER A 305 -26.74 -37.29 22.03
#